data_AF-A0A919DML9-F1
#
_entry.id   AF-A0A919DML9-F1
#
_cell.length_a   1.000
_cell.length_b   1.000
_cell.length_c   1.000
_cell.angle_alpha   90.00
_cell.angle_beta   90.00
_cell.angle_gamma   90.00
#
_symmetry.space_group_name_H-M   'P 1'
#
loop_
_entity.id
_entity.type
_entity.pdbx_description
1 polymer ?
#
loop_
_entity_poly.entity_id
_entity_poly.type
_entity_poly.pdbx_seq_one_letter_code
_entity_poly.pdbx_strand_id
1 'polypeptide(L)'
;MSFFFILSGFILTWSARPKDNVPGFWRRRMVKVYPNHLVMFAATAAVMLIASDPIGAKQFFTSLFLVQSWVPEAMVPTGMNPVAWSLSCEVFFYLSFPLLLLLVRRVPVRGLWTLAGVLLALPWLVVLFAKSVVGGTPLPGGYGVSFEQLWFIYFFPVTRMAEFVLGIVLARLVLAGAVPRIGMLPATALTVGGFVLNAHVPYAYSVGGTAAVWVAPLVLAGTTADVRGTRSLVRGRVLVKLGEMSFAFYLVHTLLLTSAGRWLLPDVSAGGAAGLLVGCLVASLAASYALFTWVEAPLVRKFGSYGGASRRRPGPSESAGAAAAPLAAAEAKE
;
A
#
# COMPACT_ATOMS: atom_id res chain seq x y z
N MET A 1 -3.66 5.44 0.98
CA MET A 1 -2.52 4.82 0.27
C MET A 1 -1.22 4.85 1.06
N SER A 2 -0.84 5.98 1.68
CA SER A 2 0.44 6.11 2.41
C SER A 2 0.73 4.98 3.39
N PHE A 3 -0.27 4.57 4.19
CA PHE A 3 -0.15 3.41 5.07
C PHE A 3 0.29 2.14 4.34
N PHE A 4 -0.34 1.85 3.20
CA PHE A 4 -0.08 0.64 2.42
C PHE A 4 1.32 0.64 1.81
N PHE A 5 1.77 1.76 1.23
CA PHE A 5 3.12 1.85 0.65
C PHE A 5 4.21 1.76 1.72
N ILE A 6 4.05 2.44 2.86
CA ILE A 6 4.96 2.33 4.00
C ILE A 6 4.98 0.89 4.52
N LEU A 7 3.81 0.29 4.74
CA LEU A 7 3.71 -1.07 5.26
C LEU A 7 4.31 -2.10 4.29
N SER A 8 4.13 -1.90 2.98
CA SER A 8 4.73 -2.73 1.93
C SER A 8 6.26 -2.72 2.06
N GLY A 9 6.90 -1.56 2.00
CA GLY A 9 8.37 -1.46 2.15
C GLY A 9 8.88 -2.00 3.50
N PHE A 10 8.10 -1.77 4.57
CA PHE A 10 8.40 -2.25 5.90
C PHE A 10 8.40 -3.79 5.97
N ILE A 11 7.28 -4.43 5.61
CA ILE A 11 7.11 -5.89 5.70
C ILE A 11 8.10 -6.61 4.78
N LEU A 12 8.36 -6.07 3.59
CA LEU A 12 9.34 -6.66 2.68
C LEU A 12 10.74 -6.67 3.29
N THR A 13 11.14 -5.56 3.94
CA THR A 13 12.44 -5.46 4.61
C THR A 13 12.49 -6.35 5.85
N TRP A 14 11.42 -6.37 6.64
CA TRP A 14 11.29 -7.19 7.85
C TRP A 14 11.35 -8.70 7.56
N SER A 15 10.82 -9.12 6.41
CA SER A 15 10.80 -10.53 5.99
C SER A 15 11.95 -10.92 5.06
N ALA A 16 12.80 -9.98 4.66
CA ALA A 16 13.91 -10.22 3.74
C ALA A 16 14.95 -11.15 4.39
N ARG A 17 15.29 -12.25 3.70
CA ARG A 17 16.32 -13.19 4.17
C ARG A 17 17.61 -13.02 3.37
N PRO A 18 18.80 -13.24 3.97
CA PRO A 18 20.08 -13.11 3.26
C PRO A 18 20.22 -14.02 2.03
N LYS A 19 19.55 -15.18 2.04
CA LYS A 19 19.63 -16.19 0.96
C LYS A 19 18.54 -16.03 -0.11
N ASP A 20 17.78 -14.95 -0.09
CA ASP A 20 16.73 -14.72 -1.08
C ASP A 20 17.31 -14.31 -2.43
N ASN A 21 17.03 -15.10 -3.47
CA ASN A 21 17.30 -14.66 -4.84
C ASN A 21 16.21 -13.70 -5.34
N VAL A 22 16.62 -12.79 -6.22
CA VAL A 22 15.76 -11.73 -6.77
C VAL A 22 14.60 -12.27 -7.62
N PRO A 23 14.79 -13.22 -8.56
CA PRO A 23 13.69 -13.72 -9.38
C PRO A 23 12.62 -14.46 -8.56
N GLY A 24 13.04 -15.25 -7.58
CA GLY A 24 12.14 -15.93 -6.67
C GLY A 24 11.36 -14.95 -5.80
N PHE A 25 12.00 -13.86 -5.34
CA PHE A 25 11.31 -12.77 -4.65
C PHE A 25 10.22 -12.16 -5.53
N TRP A 26 10.53 -11.76 -6.76
CA TRP A 26 9.55 -11.19 -7.68
C TRP A 26 8.40 -12.16 -7.95
N ARG A 27 8.69 -13.45 -8.19
CA ARG A 27 7.66 -14.47 -8.38
C ARG A 27 6.68 -14.53 -7.20
N ARG A 28 7.18 -14.54 -5.96
CA ARG A 28 6.32 -14.59 -4.76
C ARG A 28 5.40 -13.38 -4.65
N ARG A 29 5.89 -12.19 -5.03
CA ARG A 29 5.10 -10.95 -5.02
C ARG A 29 4.07 -10.91 -6.13
N MET A 30 4.44 -11.34 -7.33
CA MET A 30 3.50 -11.43 -8.46
C MET A 30 2.38 -12.43 -8.19
N VAL A 31 2.69 -13.59 -7.59
CA VAL A 31 1.67 -14.57 -7.17
C VAL A 31 0.69 -14.00 -6.14
N LYS A 32 1.14 -13.10 -5.25
CA LYS A 32 0.29 -12.47 -4.24
C LYS A 32 -0.66 -11.42 -4.85
N VAL A 33 -0.20 -10.70 -5.87
CA VAL A 33 -0.88 -9.49 -6.37
C VAL A 33 -1.64 -9.73 -7.67
N TYR A 34 -0.99 -10.35 -8.66
CA TYR A 34 -1.48 -10.42 -10.04
C TYR A 34 -2.75 -11.28 -10.22
N PRO A 35 -2.92 -12.44 -9.55
CA PRO A 35 -4.13 -13.24 -9.70
C PRO A 35 -5.41 -12.51 -9.26
N ASN A 36 -5.37 -11.84 -8.11
CA ASN A 36 -6.52 -11.06 -7.65
C ASN A 36 -6.80 -9.89 -8.58
N HIS A 37 -5.76 -9.22 -9.06
CA HIS A 37 -5.89 -8.18 -10.07
C HIS A 37 -6.58 -8.70 -11.34
N LEU A 38 -6.17 -9.86 -11.87
CA LEU A 38 -6.75 -10.41 -13.09
C LEU A 38 -8.23 -10.76 -12.93
N VAL A 39 -8.62 -11.35 -11.79
CA VAL A 39 -10.03 -11.65 -11.50
C VAL A 39 -10.84 -10.37 -11.43
N MET A 40 -10.35 -9.35 -10.73
CA MET A 40 -11.06 -8.08 -10.60
C MET A 40 -11.05 -7.27 -11.90
N PHE A 41 -9.99 -7.33 -12.69
CA PHE A 41 -9.91 -6.75 -14.02
C PHE A 41 -10.98 -7.35 -14.94
N ALA A 42 -11.11 -8.69 -14.96
CA ALA A 42 -12.13 -9.37 -15.73
C ALA A 42 -13.55 -9.03 -15.24
N ALA A 43 -13.76 -8.99 -13.92
CA ALA A 43 -15.05 -8.61 -13.34
C ALA A 43 -15.43 -7.17 -13.69
N THR A 44 -14.49 -6.23 -13.61
CA THR A 44 -14.71 -4.83 -14.02
C THR A 44 -15.00 -4.73 -15.52
N ALA A 45 -14.24 -5.43 -16.36
CA ALA A 45 -14.50 -5.47 -17.81
C ALA A 45 -15.90 -6.01 -18.11
N ALA A 46 -16.34 -7.08 -17.44
CA ALA A 46 -17.68 -7.63 -17.60
C ALA A 46 -18.78 -6.63 -17.21
N VAL A 47 -18.62 -5.94 -16.07
CA VAL A 47 -19.54 -4.88 -15.63
C VAL A 47 -19.61 -3.72 -16.62
N MET A 48 -18.47 -3.28 -17.15
CA MET A 48 -18.41 -2.23 -18.17
C MET A 48 -19.14 -2.66 -19.46
N LEU A 49 -18.94 -3.90 -19.91
CA LEU A 49 -19.65 -4.44 -21.07
C LEU A 49 -21.17 -4.48 -20.85
N ILE A 50 -21.63 -4.94 -19.68
CA ILE A 50 -23.06 -4.96 -19.31
C ILE A 50 -23.63 -3.54 -19.29
N ALA A 51 -22.86 -2.57 -18.80
CA ALA A 51 -23.25 -1.16 -18.74
C ALA A 51 -23.09 -0.41 -20.09
N SER A 52 -22.59 -1.07 -21.14
CA SER A 52 -22.23 -0.43 -22.42
C SER A 52 -21.22 0.73 -22.27
N ASP A 53 -20.36 0.67 -21.25
CA ASP A 53 -19.26 1.63 -21.08
C ASP A 53 -18.18 1.38 -22.14
N PRO A 54 -17.62 2.42 -22.79
CA PRO A 54 -16.54 2.24 -23.74
C PRO A 54 -15.27 1.74 -23.05
N ILE A 55 -14.70 0.65 -23.59
CA ILE A 55 -13.40 0.13 -23.15
C ILE A 55 -12.33 0.52 -24.18
N GLY A 56 -11.57 1.58 -23.87
CA GLY A 56 -10.44 1.99 -24.70
C GLY A 56 -9.32 0.95 -24.70
N ALA A 57 -8.68 0.71 -25.84
CA ALA A 57 -7.55 -0.22 -25.94
C ALA A 57 -6.42 0.16 -24.97
N LYS A 58 -6.12 1.47 -24.85
CA LYS A 58 -5.07 1.98 -23.97
C LYS A 58 -5.32 1.64 -22.51
N GLN A 59 -6.46 2.05 -21.94
CA GLN A 59 -6.80 1.75 -20.54
C GLN A 59 -6.85 0.24 -20.26
N PHE A 60 -7.32 -0.56 -21.23
CA PHE A 60 -7.37 -2.01 -21.12
C PHE A 60 -5.97 -2.62 -20.98
N PHE A 61 -5.08 -2.37 -21.96
CA PHE A 61 -3.74 -2.97 -21.95
C PHE A 61 -2.87 -2.43 -20.83
N THR A 62 -2.92 -1.12 -20.55
CA THR A 62 -2.13 -0.56 -19.46
C THR A 62 -2.57 -1.09 -18.10
N SER A 63 -3.88 -1.28 -17.90
CA SER A 63 -4.39 -1.87 -16.65
C SER A 63 -4.11 -3.36 -16.56
N LEU A 64 -4.18 -4.11 -17.67
CA LEU A 64 -3.86 -5.54 -17.73
C LEU A 64 -2.41 -5.78 -17.26
N PHE A 65 -1.46 -5.00 -17.77
CA PHE A 65 -0.04 -5.11 -17.43
C PHE A 65 0.38 -4.31 -16.18
N LEU A 66 -0.57 -3.68 -15.47
CA LEU A 66 -0.30 -2.84 -14.30
C LEU A 66 0.71 -1.71 -14.58
N VAL A 67 0.57 -1.02 -15.71
CA VAL A 67 1.39 0.14 -16.12
C VAL A 67 0.58 1.42 -16.30
N GLN A 68 -0.72 1.41 -15.98
CA GLN A 68 -1.63 2.56 -16.15
C GLN A 68 -1.22 3.81 -15.36
N SER A 69 -0.51 3.65 -14.24
CA SER A 69 -0.01 4.78 -13.45
C SER A 69 1.12 5.57 -14.12
N TRP A 70 1.76 5.02 -15.15
CA TRP A 70 2.81 5.69 -15.89
C TRP A 70 2.28 6.63 -16.98
N VAL A 71 0.96 6.58 -17.24
CA VAL A 71 0.34 7.35 -18.32
C VAL A 71 -0.35 8.59 -17.74
N PRO A 72 0.09 9.81 -18.10
CA PRO A 72 -0.53 11.06 -17.65
C PRO A 72 -1.79 11.40 -18.46
N GLU A 73 -2.75 10.48 -18.54
CA GLU A 73 -4.04 10.71 -19.20
C GLU A 73 -5.21 10.41 -18.25
N ALA A 74 -6.15 11.34 -18.11
CA ALA A 74 -7.19 11.33 -17.08
C ALA A 74 -7.97 10.01 -16.99
N MET A 75 -8.27 9.40 -18.14
CA MET A 75 -9.08 8.19 -18.20
C MET A 75 -8.27 6.90 -18.03
N VAL A 76 -6.93 6.95 -17.97
CA VAL A 76 -6.10 5.75 -18.00
C VAL A 76 -5.85 5.16 -16.60
N PRO A 77 -5.35 5.89 -15.57
CA PRO A 77 -5.05 5.31 -14.26
C PRO A 77 -6.25 4.66 -13.57
N THR A 78 -7.45 5.17 -13.82
CA THR A 78 -8.70 4.72 -13.20
C THR A 78 -9.71 4.13 -14.20
N GLY A 79 -9.33 3.93 -15.46
CA GLY A 79 -10.25 3.56 -16.55
C GLY A 79 -10.78 2.13 -16.51
N MET A 80 -10.15 1.26 -15.73
CA MET A 80 -10.65 -0.09 -15.44
C MET A 80 -11.06 -0.14 -13.97
N ASN A 81 -10.30 -0.83 -13.12
CA ASN A 81 -10.53 -0.79 -11.69
C ASN A 81 -9.92 0.50 -11.09
N PRO A 82 -10.72 1.43 -10.52
CA PRO A 82 -10.24 2.74 -10.08
C PRO A 82 -9.22 2.71 -8.94
N VAL A 83 -9.08 1.60 -8.22
CA VAL A 83 -8.08 1.46 -7.16
C VAL A 83 -6.81 0.74 -7.60
N ALA A 84 -6.80 0.18 -8.82
CA ALA A 84 -5.71 -0.65 -9.31
C ALA A 84 -4.44 0.13 -9.65
N TRP A 85 -4.49 1.45 -9.82
CA TRP A 85 -3.31 2.28 -10.05
C TRP A 85 -2.27 2.12 -8.93
N SER A 86 -2.70 1.88 -7.68
CA SER A 86 -1.75 1.67 -6.58
C SER A 86 -0.97 0.36 -6.74
N LEU A 87 -1.57 -0.66 -7.38
CA LEU A 87 -0.90 -1.93 -7.72
C LEU A 87 0.17 -1.70 -8.77
N SER A 88 -0.08 -0.81 -9.74
CA SER A 88 0.93 -0.40 -10.72
C SER A 88 2.16 0.20 -10.04
N CYS A 89 1.94 1.04 -9.02
CA CYS A 89 3.01 1.54 -8.17
C CYS A 89 3.71 0.41 -7.41
N GLU A 90 2.95 -0.50 -6.80
CA GLU A 90 3.52 -1.64 -6.05
C GLU A 90 4.40 -2.55 -6.92
N VAL A 91 3.98 -2.86 -8.14
CA VAL A 91 4.78 -3.67 -9.06
C VAL A 91 6.13 -3.00 -9.29
N PHE A 92 6.15 -1.69 -9.55
CA PHE A 92 7.39 -0.93 -9.67
C PHE A 92 8.23 -0.96 -8.38
N PHE A 93 7.60 -0.86 -7.21
CA PHE A 93 8.28 -0.95 -5.92
C PHE A 93 8.92 -2.31 -5.71
N TYR A 94 8.23 -3.40 -6.07
CA TYR A 94 8.77 -4.76 -5.97
C TYR A 94 9.93 -4.99 -6.93
N LEU A 95 9.86 -4.47 -8.15
CA LEU A 95 10.96 -4.52 -9.11
C LEU A 95 12.19 -3.77 -8.59
N SER A 96 11.97 -2.59 -7.98
CA SER A 96 13.04 -1.72 -7.45
C SER A 96 13.58 -2.17 -6.08
N PHE A 97 12.81 -2.95 -5.33
CA PHE A 97 13.09 -3.28 -3.93
C PHE A 97 14.48 -3.87 -3.68
N PRO A 98 15.00 -4.85 -4.45
CA PRO A 98 16.32 -5.40 -4.21
C PRO A 98 17.41 -4.34 -4.25
N LEU A 99 17.37 -3.43 -5.24
CA LEU A 99 18.33 -2.34 -5.36
C LEU A 99 18.16 -1.33 -4.22
N LEU A 100 16.93 -0.91 -3.94
CA LEU A 100 16.63 0.03 -2.87
C LEU A 100 17.09 -0.49 -1.51
N LEU A 101 16.87 -1.77 -1.22
CA LEU A 101 17.32 -2.39 0.01
C LEU A 101 18.86 -2.37 0.11
N LEU A 102 19.58 -2.66 -0.98
CA LEU A 102 21.04 -2.58 -1.01
C LEU A 102 21.55 -1.14 -0.79
N LEU A 103 20.90 -0.15 -1.39
CA LEU A 103 21.25 1.26 -1.20
C LEU A 103 20.99 1.71 0.24
N VAL A 104 19.79 1.45 0.76
CA VAL A 104 19.43 1.83 2.12
C VAL A 104 20.32 1.11 3.14
N ARG A 105 20.72 -0.14 2.92
CA ARG A 105 21.65 -0.88 3.80
C ARG A 105 23.01 -0.21 4.00
N ARG A 106 23.50 0.54 3.01
CA ARG A 106 24.76 1.30 3.10
C ARG A 106 24.67 2.51 4.04
N VAL A 107 23.45 2.95 4.37
CA VAL A 107 23.25 4.06 5.31
C VAL A 107 23.47 3.55 6.74
N PRO A 108 24.38 4.16 7.53
CA PRO A 108 24.59 3.77 8.92
C PRO A 108 23.36 4.10 9.76
N VAL A 109 23.15 3.41 10.89
CA VAL A 109 21.96 3.56 11.74
C VAL A 109 21.71 5.02 12.14
N ARG A 110 22.77 5.77 12.49
CA ARG A 110 22.72 7.21 12.80
C ARG A 110 22.14 8.07 11.67
N GLY A 111 22.34 7.68 10.41
CA GLY A 111 21.85 8.38 9.22
C GLY A 111 20.39 8.06 8.87
N LEU A 112 19.82 6.99 9.43
CA LEU A 112 18.46 6.54 9.07
C LEU A 112 17.38 7.54 9.49
N TRP A 113 17.53 8.23 10.63
CA TRP A 113 16.59 9.28 11.04
C TRP A 113 16.62 10.50 10.12
N THR A 114 17.81 10.89 9.66
CA THR A 114 17.96 11.95 8.67
C THR A 114 17.31 11.56 7.35
N LEU A 115 17.56 10.34 6.88
CA LEU A 115 16.93 9.81 5.67
C LEU A 115 15.40 9.73 5.82
N ALA A 116 14.88 9.28 6.97
CA ALA A 116 13.45 9.27 7.26
C ALA A 116 12.84 10.69 7.20
N GLY A 117 13.52 11.68 7.78
CA GLY A 117 13.11 13.09 7.70
C GLY A 117 13.06 13.62 6.27
N VAL A 118 14.08 13.32 5.46
CA VAL A 118 14.11 13.68 4.04
C VAL A 118 12.96 13.02 3.27
N LEU A 119 12.71 11.73 3.49
CA LEU A 119 11.62 11.00 2.83
C LEU A 119 10.23 11.49 3.25
N LEU A 120 10.08 11.98 4.48
CA LEU A 120 8.85 12.63 4.96
C LEU A 120 8.64 14.03 4.37
N ALA A 121 9.72 14.76 4.10
CA ALA A 121 9.67 16.08 3.47
C ALA A 121 9.45 16.00 1.94
N LEU A 122 9.93 14.93 1.30
CA LEU A 122 9.92 14.79 -0.15
C LEU A 122 8.51 14.90 -0.79
N PRO A 123 7.43 14.32 -0.25
CA PRO A 123 6.07 14.54 -0.74
C PRO A 123 5.66 16.01 -0.84
N TRP A 124 6.07 16.83 0.13
CA TRP A 124 5.78 18.27 0.14
C TRP A 124 6.54 18.99 -0.97
N LEU A 125 7.82 18.65 -1.15
CA LEU A 125 8.66 19.18 -2.23
C LEU A 125 8.13 18.77 -3.62
N VAL A 126 7.64 17.53 -3.75
CA VAL A 126 7.01 17.05 -4.98
C VAL A 126 5.76 17.85 -5.33
N VAL A 127 4.91 18.18 -4.35
CA VAL A 127 3.74 19.04 -4.59
C VAL A 127 4.15 20.46 -5.01
N LEU A 128 5.16 21.03 -4.36
CA LEU A 128 5.70 22.35 -4.73
C LEU A 128 6.29 22.34 -6.15
N PHE A 129 7.05 21.31 -6.49
CA PHE A 129 7.59 21.11 -7.83
C PHE A 129 6.48 20.96 -8.87
N ALA A 130 5.47 20.13 -8.60
CA ALA A 130 4.35 19.94 -9.51
C ALA A 130 3.63 21.27 -9.80
N LYS A 131 3.36 22.07 -8.78
CA LYS A 131 2.67 23.36 -8.94
C LYS A 131 3.50 24.42 -9.67
N SER A 132 4.83 24.33 -9.63
CA SER A 132 5.72 25.32 -10.23
C SER A 132 6.19 24.95 -11.64
N VAL A 133 6.33 23.66 -11.94
CA VAL A 133 6.98 23.17 -13.16
C VAL A 133 6.02 22.37 -14.05
N VAL A 134 5.08 21.62 -13.47
CA VAL A 134 4.16 20.78 -14.24
C VAL A 134 2.99 21.64 -14.72
N GLY A 135 2.95 21.90 -16.02
CA GLY A 135 1.85 22.61 -16.67
C GLY A 135 0.59 21.74 -16.80
N GLY A 136 -0.51 22.36 -17.21
CA GLY A 136 -1.77 21.68 -17.47
C GLY A 136 -2.98 22.57 -17.24
N THR A 137 -4.14 22.14 -17.71
CA THR A 137 -5.41 22.86 -17.50
C THR A 137 -6.01 22.47 -16.14
N PRO A 138 -6.35 23.44 -15.26
CA PRO A 138 -6.95 23.14 -13.97
C PRO A 138 -8.19 22.25 -14.09
N LEU A 139 -8.31 21.28 -13.18
CA LEU A 139 -9.48 20.42 -13.09
C LEU A 139 -10.74 21.23 -12.73
N PRO A 140 -11.91 20.89 -13.30
CA PRO A 140 -13.19 21.43 -12.87
C PRO A 140 -13.42 21.18 -11.37
N GLY A 141 -14.17 22.06 -10.70
CA GLY A 141 -14.54 21.89 -9.29
C GLY A 141 -13.62 22.56 -8.26
N GLY A 142 -12.69 23.43 -8.70
CA GLY A 142 -11.95 24.30 -7.79
C GLY A 142 -10.85 23.61 -6.98
N TYR A 143 -10.40 22.42 -7.39
CA TYR A 143 -9.33 21.67 -6.70
C TYR A 143 -7.95 22.36 -6.71
N GLY A 144 -7.78 23.40 -7.55
CA GLY A 144 -6.55 24.19 -7.63
C GLY A 144 -5.34 23.42 -8.17
N VAL A 145 -5.59 22.37 -8.97
CA VAL A 145 -4.58 21.54 -9.65
C VAL A 145 -5.07 21.08 -11.02
N SER A 146 -4.16 20.88 -11.97
CA SER A 146 -4.45 20.18 -13.23
C SER A 146 -4.42 18.65 -13.06
N PHE A 147 -4.89 17.92 -14.07
CA PHE A 147 -4.77 16.46 -14.06
C PHE A 147 -3.30 16.02 -14.10
N GLU A 148 -2.45 16.69 -14.89
CA GLU A 148 -1.03 16.37 -15.02
C GLU A 148 -0.29 16.56 -13.69
N GLN A 149 -0.62 17.63 -12.96
CA GLN A 149 -0.13 17.86 -11.60
C GLN A 149 -0.63 16.78 -10.65
N LEU A 150 -1.92 16.43 -10.70
CA LEU A 150 -2.49 15.36 -9.89
C LEU A 150 -1.84 14.01 -10.19
N TRP A 151 -1.62 13.70 -11.47
CA TRP A 151 -0.91 12.51 -11.92
C TRP A 151 0.49 12.45 -11.33
N PHE A 152 1.24 13.55 -11.42
CA PHE A 152 2.61 13.59 -10.92
C PHE A 152 2.68 13.37 -9.40
N ILE A 153 1.76 13.93 -8.61
CA ILE A 153 1.78 13.84 -7.13
C ILE A 153 1.10 12.57 -6.57
N TYR A 154 0.13 12.01 -7.28
CA TYR A 154 -0.75 10.96 -6.78
C TYR A 154 -0.55 9.61 -7.48
N PHE A 155 -0.51 9.60 -8.82
CA PHE A 155 -0.50 8.37 -9.61
C PHE A 155 0.91 7.90 -9.98
N PHE A 156 1.84 8.83 -10.20
CA PHE A 156 3.14 8.52 -10.76
C PHE A 156 4.01 7.69 -9.80
N PRO A 157 4.45 6.47 -10.16
CA PRO A 157 5.10 5.57 -9.20
C PRO A 157 6.38 6.12 -8.57
N VAL A 158 7.16 6.93 -9.30
CA VAL A 158 8.44 7.45 -8.81
C VAL A 158 8.26 8.40 -7.62
N THR A 159 7.26 9.29 -7.67
CA THR A 159 7.01 10.23 -6.56
C THR A 159 6.44 9.53 -5.33
N ARG A 160 5.70 8.42 -5.53
CA ARG A 160 5.17 7.58 -4.44
C ARG A 160 6.21 6.66 -3.80
N MET A 161 7.34 6.43 -4.47
CA MET A 161 8.44 5.59 -3.97
C MET A 161 8.99 6.06 -2.63
N ALA A 162 8.90 7.36 -2.32
CA ALA A 162 9.38 7.93 -1.06
C ALA A 162 8.75 7.23 0.16
N GLU A 163 7.46 6.94 0.11
CA GLU A 163 6.70 6.29 1.18
C GLU A 163 7.12 4.81 1.33
N PHE A 164 7.37 4.14 0.21
CA PHE A 164 7.86 2.78 0.21
C PHE A 164 9.27 2.67 0.81
N VAL A 165 10.18 3.57 0.40
CA VAL A 165 11.54 3.64 0.96
C VAL A 165 11.51 4.04 2.43
N LEU A 166 10.59 4.91 2.84
CA LEU A 166 10.38 5.21 4.25
C LEU A 166 10.04 3.93 5.01
N GLY A 167 9.17 3.07 4.48
CA GLY A 167 8.91 1.74 5.02
C GLY A 167 10.18 0.89 5.24
N ILE A 168 11.08 0.86 4.25
CA ILE A 168 12.38 0.16 4.35
C ILE A 168 13.23 0.73 5.50
N VAL A 169 13.31 2.07 5.58
CA VAL A 169 14.07 2.78 6.62
C VAL A 169 13.50 2.50 8.02
N LEU A 170 12.17 2.58 8.18
CA LEU A 170 11.50 2.30 9.44
C LEU A 170 11.75 0.85 9.89
N ALA A 171 11.70 -0.12 8.98
CA ALA A 171 12.01 -1.51 9.30
C ALA A 171 13.46 -1.68 9.78
N ARG A 172 14.42 -1.02 9.13
CA ARG A 172 15.82 -1.03 9.58
C ARG A 172 16.01 -0.39 10.94
N LEU A 173 15.33 0.73 11.21
CA LEU A 173 15.37 1.38 12.54
C LEU A 173 14.87 0.42 13.63
N VAL A 174 13.74 -0.28 13.38
CA VAL A 174 13.20 -1.26 14.33
C VAL A 174 14.18 -2.43 14.52
N LEU A 175 14.72 -2.99 13.43
CA LEU A 175 15.69 -4.10 13.50
C LEU A 175 16.98 -3.72 14.24
N ALA A 176 17.41 -2.46 14.14
CA ALA A 176 18.58 -1.93 14.85
C ALA A 176 18.26 -1.53 16.31
N GLY A 177 17.02 -1.65 16.78
CA GLY A 177 16.61 -1.20 18.11
C GLY A 177 16.65 0.32 18.30
N ALA A 178 16.76 1.09 17.21
CA ALA A 178 16.99 2.55 17.21
C ALA A 178 15.69 3.36 17.15
N VAL A 179 14.58 2.80 17.66
CA VAL A 179 13.24 3.40 17.61
C VAL A 179 12.84 3.94 18.98
N PRO A 180 12.31 5.18 19.07
CA PRO A 180 11.80 5.72 20.31
C PRO A 180 10.58 4.91 20.80
N ARG A 181 10.28 5.01 22.10
CA ARG A 181 9.10 4.37 22.69
C ARG A 181 7.84 5.17 22.29
N ILE A 182 7.21 4.77 21.19
CA ILE A 182 5.94 5.34 20.74
C ILE A 182 4.80 4.41 21.19
N GLY A 183 3.87 4.93 21.99
CA GLY A 183 2.68 4.17 22.39
C GLY A 183 1.64 4.09 21.27
N MET A 184 0.82 3.03 21.27
CA MET A 184 -0.28 2.89 20.29
C MET A 184 -1.30 4.02 20.38
N LEU A 185 -1.67 4.46 21.59
CA LEU A 185 -2.65 5.53 21.77
C LEU A 185 -2.20 6.86 21.13
N PRO A 186 -1.02 7.42 21.44
CA PRO A 186 -0.58 8.67 20.81
C PRO A 186 -0.36 8.51 19.29
N ALA A 187 0.10 7.35 18.81
CA ALA A 187 0.24 7.11 17.38
C ALA A 187 -1.11 7.07 16.64
N THR A 188 -2.11 6.42 17.24
CA THR A 188 -3.48 6.41 16.72
C THR A 188 -4.10 7.80 16.77
N ALA A 189 -3.93 8.54 17.87
CA ALA A 189 -4.43 9.91 18.00
C ALA A 189 -3.81 10.84 16.95
N LEU A 190 -2.50 10.72 16.71
CA LEU A 190 -1.81 11.46 15.64
C LEU A 190 -2.36 11.07 14.25
N THR A 191 -2.60 9.79 14.00
CA THR A 191 -3.16 9.32 12.72
C THR A 191 -4.57 9.88 12.49
N VAL A 192 -5.43 9.82 13.50
CA VAL A 192 -6.80 10.36 13.43
C VAL A 192 -6.80 11.88 13.30
N GLY A 193 -6.00 12.57 14.11
CA GLY A 193 -5.85 14.02 14.03
C GLY A 193 -5.30 14.47 12.68
N GLY A 194 -4.30 13.77 12.14
CA GLY A 194 -3.77 13.99 10.80
C GLY A 194 -4.81 13.75 9.71
N PHE A 195 -5.63 12.69 9.82
CA PHE A 195 -6.73 12.43 8.90
C PHE A 195 -7.78 13.54 8.90
N VAL A 196 -8.17 14.04 10.08
CA VAL A 196 -9.10 15.18 10.20
C VAL A 196 -8.48 16.45 9.63
N LEU A 197 -7.22 16.76 9.97
CA LEU A 197 -6.50 17.91 9.43
C LEU A 197 -6.37 17.85 7.91
N ASN A 198 -6.23 16.65 7.34
CA ASN A 198 -6.13 16.44 5.90
C ASN A 198 -7.36 16.92 5.12
N ALA A 199 -8.53 17.03 5.77
CA ALA A 199 -9.73 17.60 5.16
C ALA A 199 -9.65 19.13 4.98
N HIS A 200 -8.72 19.79 5.66
CA HIS A 200 -8.58 21.25 5.68
C HIS A 200 -7.33 21.76 4.94
N VAL A 201 -6.48 20.87 4.45
CA VAL A 201 -5.31 21.25 3.63
C VAL A 201 -5.67 21.28 2.15
N PRO A 202 -4.98 22.07 1.31
CA PRO A 202 -5.25 22.10 -0.12
C PRO A 202 -5.15 20.71 -0.75
N TYR A 203 -6.05 20.39 -1.68
CA TYR A 203 -6.22 19.04 -2.25
C TYR A 203 -4.91 18.39 -2.72
N ALA A 204 -4.04 19.16 -3.38
CA ALA A 204 -2.72 18.67 -3.82
C ALA A 204 -1.89 18.05 -2.67
N TYR A 205 -1.87 18.72 -1.51
CA TYR A 205 -1.16 18.24 -0.33
C TYR A 205 -1.91 17.10 0.35
N SER A 206 -3.24 17.06 0.25
CA SER A 206 -4.04 16.02 0.92
C SER A 206 -3.91 14.64 0.28
N VAL A 207 -3.57 14.59 -1.02
CA VAL A 207 -3.40 13.35 -1.78
C VAL A 207 -1.94 13.01 -2.08
N GLY A 208 -1.03 14.00 -2.07
CA GLY A 208 0.37 13.89 -2.48
C GLY A 208 1.30 13.06 -1.60
N GLY A 209 0.79 12.29 -0.62
CA GLY A 209 1.62 11.38 0.21
C GLY A 209 2.13 11.99 1.51
N THR A 210 1.70 13.21 1.83
CA THR A 210 1.96 13.89 3.10
C THR A 210 1.46 13.08 4.32
N ALA A 211 0.47 12.20 4.11
CA ALA A 211 -0.04 11.32 5.14
C ALA A 211 0.98 10.36 5.75
N ALA A 212 2.13 10.17 5.10
CA ALA A 212 3.26 9.48 5.69
C ALA A 212 3.66 10.04 7.07
N VAL A 213 3.53 11.35 7.30
CA VAL A 213 3.90 12.03 8.55
C VAL A 213 3.10 11.49 9.73
N TRP A 214 1.77 11.36 9.60
CA TRP A 214 0.92 10.92 10.68
C TRP A 214 0.74 9.39 10.74
N VAL A 215 1.05 8.68 9.66
CA VAL A 215 0.89 7.23 9.58
C VAL A 215 2.17 6.45 9.94
N ALA A 216 3.36 6.96 9.64
CA ALA A 216 4.62 6.28 9.97
C ALA A 216 4.77 5.95 11.48
N PRO A 217 4.40 6.85 12.42
CA PRO A 217 4.42 6.54 13.84
C PRO A 217 3.51 5.38 14.23
N LEU A 218 2.37 5.20 13.54
CA LEU A 218 1.46 4.08 13.76
C LEU A 218 2.08 2.74 13.36
N VAL A 219 2.81 2.70 12.24
CA VAL A 219 3.55 1.50 11.81
C VAL A 219 4.64 1.14 12.84
N LEU A 220 5.38 2.14 13.34
CA LEU A 220 6.39 1.93 14.38
C LEU A 220 5.78 1.47 15.72
N ALA A 221 4.71 2.14 16.18
CA ALA A 221 4.03 1.79 17.42
C ALA A 221 3.43 0.37 17.36
N GLY A 222 2.78 0.02 16.25
CA GLY A 222 2.22 -1.32 16.03
C GLY A 222 3.30 -2.40 16.03
N THR A 223 4.41 -2.17 15.32
CA THR A 223 5.48 -3.17 15.28
C THR A 223 6.21 -3.31 16.61
N THR A 224 6.49 -2.21 17.31
CA THR A 224 7.12 -2.26 18.64
C THR A 224 6.21 -2.93 19.68
N ALA A 225 4.91 -2.72 19.60
CA ALA A 225 3.90 -3.45 20.38
C ALA A 225 3.93 -4.97 20.08
N ASP A 226 4.08 -5.34 18.80
CA ASP A 226 4.22 -6.74 18.36
C ASP A 226 5.49 -7.41 18.86
N VAL A 227 6.65 -6.75 18.74
CA VAL A 227 7.91 -7.26 19.27
C VAL A 227 7.86 -7.44 20.79
N ARG A 228 7.19 -6.54 21.52
CA ARG A 228 7.08 -6.59 22.99
C ARG A 228 5.96 -7.50 23.50
N GLY A 229 5.13 -8.05 22.61
CA GLY A 229 3.99 -8.87 23.02
C GLY A 229 2.91 -8.13 23.81
N THR A 230 2.82 -6.79 23.73
CA THR A 230 1.82 -6.00 24.48
C THR A 230 0.39 -6.43 24.12
N ARG A 231 -0.51 -6.51 25.10
CA ARG A 231 -1.93 -6.82 24.84
C ARG A 231 -2.53 -5.75 23.93
N SER A 232 -3.28 -6.18 22.92
CA SER A 232 -3.88 -5.29 21.92
C SER A 232 -5.18 -5.88 21.41
N LEU A 233 -6.22 -5.03 21.32
CA LEU A 233 -7.54 -5.41 20.83
C LEU A 233 -7.49 -5.84 19.35
N VAL A 234 -6.57 -5.26 18.57
CA VAL A 234 -6.41 -5.58 17.14
C VAL A 234 -5.81 -6.96 16.86
N ARG A 235 -5.39 -7.69 17.90
CA ARG A 235 -4.89 -9.08 17.77
C ARG A 235 -6.00 -10.14 17.82
N GLY A 236 -7.27 -9.74 17.95
CA GLY A 236 -8.40 -10.68 17.89
C GLY A 236 -8.43 -11.45 16.57
N ARG A 237 -8.84 -12.72 16.60
CA ARG A 237 -8.88 -13.62 15.42
C ARG A 237 -9.64 -13.00 14.24
N VAL A 238 -10.75 -12.31 14.52
CA VAL A 238 -11.57 -11.64 13.51
C VAL A 238 -10.78 -10.50 12.86
N LEU A 239 -10.20 -9.58 13.64
CA LEU A 239 -9.46 -8.43 13.10
C LEU A 239 -8.21 -8.86 12.33
N VAL A 240 -7.50 -9.90 12.78
CA VAL A 240 -6.40 -10.49 12.02
C VAL A 240 -6.90 -11.05 10.69
N LYS A 241 -8.04 -11.75 10.68
CA LYS A 241 -8.63 -12.29 9.45
C LYS A 241 -9.06 -11.20 8.47
N LEU A 242 -9.68 -10.12 8.98
CA LEU A 242 -10.00 -8.94 8.17
C LEU A 242 -8.73 -8.30 7.60
N GLY A 243 -7.65 -8.25 8.38
CA GLY A 243 -6.34 -7.79 7.92
C GLY A 243 -5.77 -8.67 6.79
N GLU A 244 -5.86 -9.99 6.90
CA GLU A 244 -5.38 -10.93 5.87
C GLU A 244 -6.11 -10.74 4.53
N MET A 245 -7.42 -10.50 4.56
CA MET A 245 -8.24 -10.30 3.36
C MET A 245 -8.38 -8.83 2.93
N SER A 246 -7.71 -7.90 3.62
CA SER A 246 -7.81 -6.45 3.35
C SER A 246 -7.39 -6.08 1.93
N PHE A 247 -6.43 -6.82 1.35
CA PHE A 247 -6.01 -6.64 -0.04
C PHE A 247 -7.11 -7.03 -1.04
N ALA A 248 -7.79 -8.16 -0.81
CA ALA A 248 -8.94 -8.56 -1.62
C ALA A 248 -10.08 -7.53 -1.50
N PHE A 249 -10.37 -7.07 -0.29
CA PHE A 249 -11.36 -6.01 -0.05
C PHE A 249 -11.03 -4.70 -0.74
N TYR A 250 -9.76 -4.31 -0.70
CA TYR A 250 -9.27 -3.14 -1.41
C TYR A 250 -9.60 -3.23 -2.91
N LEU A 251 -9.45 -4.37 -3.57
CA LEU A 251 -9.76 -4.50 -5.00
C LEU A 251 -11.25 -4.59 -5.33
N VAL A 252 -12.05 -5.15 -4.43
CA VAL A 252 -13.47 -5.46 -4.65
C VAL A 252 -14.38 -4.26 -4.43
N HIS A 253 -14.15 -3.48 -3.37
CA HIS A 253 -15.16 -2.55 -2.85
C HIS A 253 -15.60 -1.49 -3.85
N THR A 254 -14.69 -0.92 -4.65
CA THR A 254 -15.04 0.12 -5.62
C THR A 254 -15.94 -0.41 -6.71
N LEU A 255 -15.67 -1.61 -7.25
CA LEU A 255 -16.53 -2.22 -8.28
C LEU A 255 -17.97 -2.35 -7.78
N LEU A 256 -18.16 -2.82 -6.54
CA LEU A 256 -19.50 -2.97 -5.97
C LEU A 256 -20.16 -1.61 -5.68
N LEU A 257 -19.42 -0.65 -5.14
CA LEU A 257 -19.95 0.70 -4.88
C LEU A 257 -20.35 1.41 -6.18
N THR A 258 -19.53 1.37 -7.23
CA THR A 258 -19.86 1.99 -8.52
C THR A 258 -21.02 1.28 -9.20
N SER A 259 -21.09 -0.06 -9.10
CA SER A 259 -22.21 -0.84 -9.64
C SER A 259 -23.53 -0.53 -8.93
N ALA A 260 -23.51 -0.48 -7.59
CA ALA A 260 -24.66 -0.10 -6.78
C ALA A 260 -25.10 1.35 -7.05
N GLY A 261 -24.14 2.28 -7.14
CA GLY A 261 -24.39 3.67 -7.51
C GLY A 261 -25.06 3.83 -8.87
N ARG A 262 -24.72 2.95 -9.82
CA ARG A 262 -25.29 2.96 -11.17
C ARG A 262 -26.68 2.35 -11.25
N TRP A 263 -26.88 1.17 -10.66
CA TRP A 263 -28.07 0.35 -10.91
C TRP A 263 -29.08 0.32 -9.76
N LEU A 264 -28.68 0.68 -8.54
CA LEU A 264 -29.55 0.58 -7.36
C LEU A 264 -29.85 1.95 -6.77
N LEU A 265 -28.86 2.84 -6.71
CA LEU A 265 -29.01 4.16 -6.10
C LEU A 265 -30.13 5.03 -6.72
N PRO A 266 -30.39 5.02 -8.05
CA PRO A 266 -31.46 5.83 -8.64
C PRO A 266 -32.86 5.53 -8.07
N ASP A 267 -33.09 4.29 -7.62
CA ASP A 267 -34.39 3.82 -7.14
C ASP A 267 -34.49 3.83 -5.60
N VAL A 268 -33.45 4.32 -4.92
CA VAL A 268 -33.32 4.23 -3.46
C VAL A 268 -33.61 5.59 -2.81
N SER A 269 -34.53 5.59 -1.84
CA SER A 269 -34.82 6.77 -1.03
C SER A 269 -33.60 7.19 -0.19
N ALA A 270 -33.57 8.45 0.27
CA ALA A 270 -32.49 8.95 1.13
C ALA A 270 -32.25 8.07 2.38
N GLY A 271 -33.31 7.51 2.97
CA GLY A 271 -33.21 6.56 4.08
C GLY A 271 -32.70 5.17 3.67
N GLY A 272 -33.01 4.73 2.45
CA GLY A 272 -32.52 3.46 1.91
C GLY A 272 -31.04 3.49 1.50
N ALA A 273 -30.47 4.68 1.26
CA ALA A 273 -29.07 4.83 0.86
C ALA A 273 -28.09 4.28 1.91
N ALA A 274 -28.41 4.45 3.21
CA ALA A 274 -27.63 3.85 4.29
C ALA A 274 -27.69 2.31 4.24
N GLY A 275 -28.88 1.75 3.97
CA GLY A 275 -29.05 0.31 3.77
C GLY A 275 -28.26 -0.22 2.58
N LEU A 276 -28.23 0.52 1.47
CA LEU A 276 -27.44 0.18 0.29
C LEU A 276 -25.94 0.20 0.59
N LEU A 277 -25.43 1.18 1.33
CA LEU A 277 -24.03 1.24 1.75
C LEU A 277 -23.64 0.07 2.65
N VAL A 278 -24.49 -0.29 3.62
CA VAL A 278 -24.28 -1.47 4.47
C VAL A 278 -24.31 -2.74 3.62
N GLY A 279 -25.25 -2.86 2.68
CA GLY A 279 -25.32 -3.96 1.72
C GLY A 279 -24.05 -4.09 0.88
N CYS A 280 -23.53 -2.96 0.37
CA CYS A 280 -22.27 -2.92 -0.38
C CYS A 280 -21.08 -3.34 0.48
N LEU A 281 -21.02 -2.92 1.75
CA LEU A 281 -19.97 -3.33 2.68
C LEU A 281 -20.01 -4.84 2.92
N VAL A 282 -21.19 -5.39 3.20
CA VAL A 282 -21.37 -6.84 3.44
C VAL A 282 -21.02 -7.64 2.18
N ALA A 283 -21.53 -7.22 1.01
CA ALA A 283 -21.21 -7.83 -0.27
C ALA A 283 -19.71 -7.76 -0.58
N SER A 284 -19.07 -6.63 -0.29
CA SER A 284 -17.63 -6.46 -0.45
C SER A 284 -16.87 -7.42 0.45
N LEU A 285 -17.22 -7.53 1.73
CA LEU A 285 -16.56 -8.47 2.65
C LEU A 285 -16.75 -9.93 2.21
N ALA A 286 -17.95 -10.31 1.76
CA ALA A 286 -18.24 -11.65 1.26
C ALA A 286 -17.44 -11.98 -0.01
N ALA A 287 -17.45 -11.10 -1.02
CA ALA A 287 -16.69 -11.27 -2.25
C ALA A 287 -15.17 -11.26 -1.98
N SER A 288 -14.70 -10.45 -1.04
CA SER A 288 -13.30 -10.42 -0.60
C SER A 288 -12.88 -11.73 0.06
N TYR A 289 -13.75 -12.28 0.90
CA TYR A 289 -13.51 -13.57 1.53
C TYR A 289 -13.43 -14.69 0.48
N ALA A 290 -14.33 -14.69 -0.51
CA ALA A 290 -14.30 -15.62 -1.64
C ALA A 290 -13.00 -15.49 -2.45
N LEU A 291 -12.65 -14.27 -2.87
CA LEU A 291 -11.42 -13.99 -3.62
C LEU A 291 -10.17 -14.42 -2.84
N PHE A 292 -10.11 -14.08 -1.55
CA PHE A 292 -9.00 -14.46 -0.68
C PHE A 292 -8.89 -15.99 -0.51
N THR A 293 -9.99 -16.68 -0.24
CA THR A 293 -9.97 -18.12 0.09
C THR A 293 -9.80 -19.00 -1.13
N TRP A 294 -10.35 -18.63 -2.28
CA TRP A 294 -10.36 -19.46 -3.48
C TRP A 294 -9.26 -19.11 -4.49
N VAL A 295 -8.76 -17.87 -4.48
CA VAL A 295 -7.73 -17.42 -5.43
C VAL A 295 -6.42 -17.15 -4.72
N GLU A 296 -6.42 -16.18 -3.81
CA GLU A 296 -5.17 -15.67 -3.23
C GLU A 296 -4.44 -16.71 -2.35
N ALA A 297 -5.12 -17.24 -1.33
CA ALA A 297 -4.51 -18.14 -0.36
C ALA A 297 -3.99 -19.46 -0.99
N PRO A 298 -4.72 -20.12 -1.90
CA PRO A 298 -4.22 -21.33 -2.57
C PRO A 298 -2.98 -21.05 -3.41
N LEU A 299 -2.97 -19.96 -4.18
CA LEU A 299 -1.85 -19.60 -5.05
C LEU A 299 -0.61 -19.20 -4.25
N VAL A 300 -0.78 -18.39 -3.21
CA VAL A 300 0.31 -18.02 -2.30
C VAL A 300 0.85 -19.26 -1.56
N ARG A 301 0.00 -20.20 -1.15
CA ARG A 301 0.45 -21.45 -0.51
C ARG A 301 1.25 -22.33 -1.47
N LYS A 302 0.79 -22.46 -2.72
CA LYS A 302 1.41 -23.34 -3.73
C LYS A 302 2.69 -22.76 -4.31
N PHE A 303 2.70 -21.46 -4.62
CA PHE A 303 3.78 -20.82 -5.37
C PHE A 303 4.56 -19.77 -4.56
N GLY A 304 4.06 -19.40 -3.38
CA GLY A 304 4.67 -18.42 -2.48
C GLY A 304 5.61 -19.02 -1.42
N SER A 305 5.68 -20.34 -1.28
CA SER A 305 6.60 -20.99 -0.34
C SER A 305 8.06 -20.91 -0.83
N TYR A 306 8.98 -20.67 0.11
CA TYR A 306 10.35 -21.17 -0.03
C TYR A 306 10.23 -22.69 -0.05
N GLY A 307 10.78 -23.37 -1.06
CA GLY A 307 10.73 -24.83 -1.13
C GLY A 307 11.10 -25.43 0.23
N GLY A 308 10.19 -26.22 0.80
CA GLY A 308 10.38 -27.08 1.97
C GLY A 308 11.13 -26.46 3.17
N ALA A 309 10.45 -25.66 4.00
CA ALA A 309 10.82 -25.56 5.41
C ALA A 309 9.59 -25.14 6.24
N SER A 310 9.24 -26.03 7.18
CA SER A 310 8.15 -25.93 8.14
C SER A 310 7.99 -24.55 8.79
N ARG A 311 6.72 -24.18 9.05
CA ARG A 311 6.31 -23.09 9.92
C ARG A 311 6.84 -23.33 11.35
N ARG A 312 8.10 -23.02 11.62
CA ARG A 312 8.51 -22.69 12.99
C ARG A 312 8.39 -21.17 13.14
N ARG A 313 7.39 -20.72 13.91
CA ARG A 313 7.42 -19.39 14.50
C ARG A 313 8.73 -19.31 15.30
N PRO A 314 9.62 -18.34 15.03
CA PRO A 314 10.76 -18.14 15.90
C PRO A 314 10.23 -17.84 17.31
N GLY A 315 10.71 -18.60 18.30
CA GLY A 315 10.40 -18.32 19.69
C GLY A 315 10.99 -16.97 20.12
N PRO A 316 10.47 -16.33 21.18
CA PRO A 316 10.95 -15.03 21.67
C PRO A 316 12.45 -14.95 21.96
N SER A 317 13.12 -16.08 22.19
CA SER A 317 14.56 -16.16 22.43
C SER A 317 15.41 -16.27 21.16
N GLU A 318 14.86 -16.78 20.05
CA GLU A 318 15.60 -16.92 18.79
C GLU A 318 15.65 -15.61 17.99
N SER A 319 14.65 -14.72 18.14
CA SER A 319 14.64 -13.43 17.46
C SER A 319 15.71 -12.47 18.00
N ALA A 320 16.04 -12.54 19.30
CA ALA A 320 17.09 -11.74 19.91
C ALA A 320 18.50 -12.20 19.49
N GLY A 321 18.72 -13.52 19.40
CA GLY A 321 20.02 -14.08 18.98
C GLY A 321 20.27 -14.04 17.46
N ALA A 322 19.25 -14.32 16.65
CA ALA A 322 19.39 -14.37 15.19
C ALA A 322 19.33 -12.99 14.50
N ALA A 323 18.76 -11.96 15.15
CA ALA A 323 18.82 -10.58 14.65
C ALA A 323 20.15 -9.89 15.00
N ALA A 324 20.81 -10.30 16.09
CA ALA A 324 22.11 -9.75 16.51
C ALA A 324 23.31 -10.36 15.77
N ALA A 325 23.25 -11.65 15.42
CA ALA A 325 24.41 -12.37 14.87
C ALA A 325 24.88 -11.93 13.45
N PRO A 326 24.03 -11.52 12.49
CA PRO A 326 24.51 -11.15 11.16
C PRO A 326 25.04 -9.70 11.07
N LEU A 327 24.73 -8.84 12.04
CA LEU A 327 25.18 -7.43 12.05
C LEU A 327 26.50 -7.27 12.83
N ALA A 328 26.67 -7.97 13.95
CA ALA A 328 27.92 -7.93 14.72
C ALA A 328 29.12 -8.50 13.94
N ALA A 329 28.91 -9.47 13.04
CA ALA A 329 29.98 -10.05 12.24
C ALA A 329 30.48 -9.14 11.10
N ALA A 330 29.72 -8.10 10.73
CA ALA A 330 30.13 -7.10 9.73
C ALA A 330 30.84 -5.90 10.37
N GLU A 331 30.50 -5.55 11.63
CA GLU A 331 31.15 -4.47 12.37
C GLU A 331 32.45 -4.91 13.09
N ALA A 332 32.68 -6.21 13.26
CA ALA A 332 33.93 -6.74 13.83
C ALA A 332 35.10 -6.85 12.83
N LYS A 333 34.97 -6.27 11.62
CA LYS A 333 35.98 -6.29 10.56
C LYS A 333 36.41 -4.90 10.05
N GLU A 334 35.97 -3.82 10.70
CA GLU A 334 36.60 -2.49 10.61
C GLU A 334 37.38 -2.22 11.91
#